data_AF-A0A939ADC0-F1
#
_entry.id   AF-A0A939ADC0-F1
#
_cell.length_a   1.000
_cell.length_b   1.000
_cell.length_c   1.000
_cell.angle_alpha   90.00
_cell.angle_beta   90.00
_cell.angle_gamma   90.00
#
_symmetry.space_group_name_H-M   'P 1'
#
loop_
_entity.id
_entity.type
_entity.pdbx_description
1 polymer ?
#
loop_
_entity_poly.entity_id
_entity_poly.type
_entity_poly.pdbx_seq_one_letter_code
_entity_poly.pdbx_strand_id
1 'polypeptide(L)'
;MKRLLSKRSMRIAALACLLLSAASCGTSDQAEPGPDTSDTSDTSDTSDQAEPGPDSPRAPRTDAEWETIDADGFAPIPQDMTDSPAPGDADTSDTPAPSDAEGSDTSDTPAPSDAEGSDTSDVPPPLFDHPMIRNATTAACAFSDHHTTLKDNVLVDVWKVSYYSWESIDGELHPILIRGYAARPALASGKLPGIVQAHGLGGFAEESHATGTAALLGMFVLAYTGPGGGTEPDNTSEGLPATYGDGYRLFDTLKDLRGTWFWGHAVAAMRGLTCVENRDDVDKTRLGITGFSAGSVISHIVAGVDDRIKAAVPLSGVLAWHVAVLSPTAWQHALLTAAGLTVESPEWKKLMELVDPQLILAGTGAKIFEVNGTCDEFFPLTAHMATYDAIPADGRRLSLVANFDHGCYKLTGGESASTIEERASLRSSGAQRAWFRNVFGTDGNYVYIPQPPAVTVSPLGGISLVTAVADGGGAKLSIEEVKVWVSNDQAFFFGGMALKSQGGTVYGEIVPVPIDGPSIYFVDVQYKTGNALFPERFSVSSPPVIPPGQVPHIRDINTCL
;
A
#
# COMPACT_ATOMS: atom_id res chain seq x y z
N MET A 1 19.18 32.27 -13.54
CA MET A 1 17.89 31.62 -13.87
C MET A 1 17.85 30.07 -13.71
N LYS A 2 18.91 29.40 -13.22
CA LYS A 2 18.94 27.93 -12.98
C LYS A 2 18.89 27.49 -11.50
N ARG A 3 18.34 28.31 -10.58
CA ARG A 3 18.33 28.01 -9.13
C ARG A 3 16.99 28.20 -8.40
N LEU A 4 15.88 28.40 -9.12
CA LEU A 4 14.55 28.53 -8.50
C LEU A 4 13.58 27.36 -8.78
N LEU A 5 13.98 26.34 -9.55
CA LEU A 5 13.12 25.20 -9.88
C LEU A 5 13.30 23.97 -8.95
N SER A 6 14.31 23.94 -8.08
CA SER A 6 14.59 22.75 -7.25
C SER A 6 13.83 22.70 -5.92
N LYS A 7 13.07 23.74 -5.55
CA LYS A 7 12.34 23.80 -4.26
C LYS A 7 10.87 23.36 -4.33
N ARG A 8 10.30 23.17 -5.53
CA ARG A 8 8.94 22.62 -5.69
C ARG A 8 8.92 21.09 -5.69
N SER A 9 9.90 20.43 -6.28
CA SER A 9 9.98 18.95 -6.33
C SER A 9 10.38 18.31 -4.99
N MET A 10 10.93 19.09 -4.05
CA MET A 10 11.39 18.60 -2.75
C MET A 10 10.25 18.50 -1.70
N ARG A 11 9.06 19.06 -1.98
CA ARG A 11 7.90 18.99 -1.08
C ARG A 11 7.08 17.71 -1.27
N ILE A 12 7.05 17.17 -2.48
CA ILE A 12 6.32 15.94 -2.84
C ILE A 12 6.98 14.69 -2.22
N ALA A 13 8.31 14.71 -1.98
CA ALA A 13 9.05 13.58 -1.44
C ALA A 13 9.14 13.54 0.11
N ALA A 14 8.97 14.67 0.79
CA ALA A 14 9.16 14.75 2.24
C ALA A 14 7.90 14.40 3.06
N LEU A 15 6.71 14.39 2.43
CA LEU A 15 5.43 14.23 3.13
C LEU A 15 5.05 12.77 3.39
N ALA A 16 5.61 11.81 2.63
CA ALA A 16 5.40 10.38 2.83
C ALA A 16 6.04 9.83 4.12
N CYS A 17 7.03 10.53 4.70
CA CYS A 17 7.68 10.12 5.95
C CYS A 17 6.78 10.22 7.18
N LEU A 18 5.77 11.11 7.21
CA LEU A 18 4.97 11.31 8.43
C LEU A 18 3.88 10.25 8.62
N LEU A 19 3.44 9.58 7.55
CA LEU A 19 2.24 8.73 7.54
C LEU A 19 2.51 7.25 7.90
N LEU A 20 3.78 6.82 7.84
CA LEU A 20 4.20 5.48 8.30
C LEU A 20 4.14 5.35 9.85
N SER A 21 4.25 6.46 10.57
CA SER A 21 4.10 6.52 12.04
C SER A 21 2.65 6.34 12.50
N ALA A 22 1.66 6.78 11.72
CA ALA A 22 0.25 6.75 12.13
C ALA A 22 -0.37 5.34 12.09
N ALA A 23 0.10 4.47 11.19
CA ALA A 23 -0.28 3.06 11.17
C ALA A 23 0.41 2.21 12.27
N SER A 24 1.34 2.79 13.05
CA SER A 24 2.05 2.14 14.15
C SER A 24 1.79 2.79 15.53
N CYS A 25 0.79 3.67 15.65
CA CYS A 25 0.47 4.30 16.94
C CYS A 25 -0.43 3.40 17.80
N GLY A 26 0.23 2.75 18.77
CA GLY A 26 -0.40 2.23 19.98
C GLY A 26 -0.97 3.37 20.83
N THR A 27 -2.05 3.03 21.53
CA THR A 27 -2.84 3.86 22.44
C THR A 27 -1.98 4.52 23.52
N SER A 28 -2.14 5.84 23.73
CA SER A 28 -1.65 6.53 24.92
C SER A 28 -2.63 6.31 26.08
N ASP A 29 -2.19 5.57 27.11
CA ASP A 29 -2.84 5.48 28.42
C ASP A 29 -2.60 6.76 29.23
N GLN A 30 -3.66 7.48 29.60
CA GLN A 30 -3.85 8.07 30.93
C GLN A 30 -5.29 8.64 31.02
N ALA A 31 -6.20 7.90 31.64
CA ALA A 31 -7.39 8.47 32.29
C ALA A 31 -7.95 7.48 33.32
N GLU A 32 -7.72 7.75 34.60
CA GLU A 32 -8.54 7.25 35.70
C GLU A 32 -8.91 8.42 36.62
N PRO A 33 -10.12 8.44 37.23
CA PRO A 33 -10.75 9.65 37.73
C PRO A 33 -10.75 9.75 39.26
N GLY A 34 -10.89 10.97 39.79
CA GLY A 34 -11.17 11.21 41.22
C GLY A 34 -11.54 12.67 41.51
N PRO A 35 -12.40 12.95 42.50
CA PRO A 35 -13.49 13.90 42.34
C PRO A 35 -13.29 15.27 43.01
N ASP A 36 -14.13 16.21 42.57
CA ASP A 36 -14.68 17.40 43.23
C ASP A 36 -14.19 17.73 44.65
N THR A 37 -13.65 18.94 44.83
CA THR A 37 -14.22 19.96 45.76
C THR A 37 -13.57 21.33 45.55
N SER A 38 -14.44 22.34 45.54
CA SER A 38 -14.21 23.77 45.74
C SER A 38 -13.36 24.10 46.98
N ASP A 39 -12.51 25.13 46.95
CA ASP A 39 -12.83 26.48 47.47
C ASP A 39 -11.61 27.42 47.53
N THR A 40 -11.88 28.68 47.19
CA THR A 40 -11.35 29.98 47.65
C THR A 40 -9.94 30.18 48.25
N SER A 41 -9.30 31.21 47.69
CA SER A 41 -8.78 32.44 48.32
C SER A 41 -7.41 32.50 49.03
N ASP A 42 -6.68 33.53 48.60
CA ASP A 42 -6.04 34.61 49.40
C ASP A 42 -4.57 34.53 49.88
N THR A 43 -3.82 35.46 49.28
CA THR A 43 -2.97 36.53 49.87
C THR A 43 -1.64 36.25 50.60
N SER A 44 -0.60 36.94 50.06
CA SER A 44 0.43 37.75 50.76
C SER A 44 1.47 37.00 51.63
N ASP A 45 2.70 37.45 51.89
CA ASP A 45 3.42 38.71 51.64
C ASP A 45 4.93 38.51 51.91
N THR A 46 5.77 39.50 51.51
CA THR A 46 7.10 39.90 52.07
C THR A 46 8.31 38.94 51.98
N SER A 47 9.41 39.18 51.25
CA SER A 47 10.44 40.27 51.20
C SER A 47 11.69 39.97 52.03
N ASP A 48 12.87 39.87 51.38
CA ASP A 48 14.11 40.54 51.83
C ASP A 48 15.23 40.47 50.77
N GLN A 49 16.01 41.56 50.69
CA GLN A 49 17.03 41.87 49.67
C GLN A 49 18.47 41.59 50.12
N ALA A 50 19.39 41.30 49.18
CA ALA A 50 20.68 41.98 48.97
C ALA A 50 21.55 41.37 47.84
N GLU A 51 22.05 42.23 46.94
CA GLU A 51 23.03 42.05 45.83
C GLU A 51 24.32 42.86 46.19
N PRO A 52 25.54 42.72 45.56
CA PRO A 52 25.73 42.79 44.09
C PRO A 52 26.90 42.03 43.38
N GLY A 53 26.59 41.54 42.17
CA GLY A 53 27.33 41.46 40.87
C GLY A 53 28.82 41.04 40.71
N PRO A 54 29.36 40.91 39.46
CA PRO A 54 28.71 40.87 38.14
C PRO A 54 29.15 39.66 37.25
N ASP A 55 28.27 39.18 36.36
CA ASP A 55 28.59 38.89 34.95
C ASP A 55 27.34 38.40 34.20
N SER A 56 27.06 39.05 33.08
CA SER A 56 26.00 38.77 32.10
C SER A 56 26.40 39.49 30.80
N PRO A 57 25.93 39.13 29.59
CA PRO A 57 24.53 38.75 29.36
C PRO A 57 24.19 37.78 28.19
N ARG A 58 22.96 37.25 28.23
CA ARG A 58 21.89 37.25 27.19
C ARG A 58 21.15 35.91 27.03
N ALA A 59 19.98 35.82 27.66
CA ALA A 59 18.75 35.49 26.92
C ALA A 59 18.16 36.82 26.39
N PRO A 60 17.36 36.84 25.30
CA PRO A 60 15.89 36.79 25.53
C PRO A 60 15.04 36.26 24.33
N ARG A 61 13.81 35.80 24.60
CA ARG A 61 12.52 36.44 24.23
C ARG A 61 11.38 35.43 24.08
N THR A 62 10.33 35.66 24.88
CA THR A 62 8.93 35.33 24.61
C THR A 62 8.30 36.39 23.69
N ASP A 63 7.15 35.99 23.13
CA ASP A 63 6.10 36.77 22.46
C ASP A 63 6.37 37.31 21.05
N ALA A 64 5.60 36.77 20.09
CA ALA A 64 5.15 37.49 18.91
C ALA A 64 3.78 36.93 18.47
N GLU A 65 2.73 37.68 18.80
CA GLU A 65 1.48 37.75 18.07
C GLU A 65 1.76 37.96 16.58
N TRP A 66 1.00 37.31 15.69
CA TRP A 66 0.88 37.74 14.30
C TRP A 66 -0.59 37.76 13.88
N GLU A 67 -0.95 38.93 13.38
CA GLU A 67 -2.25 39.44 13.01
C GLU A 67 -2.93 38.63 11.90
N THR A 68 -4.25 38.56 12.01
CA THR A 68 -5.21 38.29 10.93
C THR A 68 -5.03 39.29 9.78
N ILE A 69 -4.89 38.80 8.56
CA ILE A 69 -5.11 39.59 7.34
C ILE A 69 -6.38 39.09 6.67
N ASP A 70 -7.35 40.00 6.59
CA ASP A 70 -8.65 39.85 5.95
C ASP A 70 -8.55 39.66 4.44
N ALA A 71 -9.56 38.95 3.94
CA ALA A 71 -9.93 38.81 2.55
C ALA A 71 -10.43 40.15 1.99
N ASP A 72 -9.92 40.55 0.82
CA ASP A 72 -10.67 41.21 -0.27
C ASP A 72 -9.72 41.58 -1.40
N GLY A 73 -9.94 41.06 -2.60
CA GLY A 73 -9.15 41.46 -3.78
C GLY A 73 -9.18 40.51 -4.97
N PHE A 74 -10.36 40.07 -5.42
CA PHE A 74 -10.51 39.51 -6.78
C PHE A 74 -11.56 40.31 -7.56
N ALA A 75 -11.09 40.98 -8.62
CA ALA A 75 -11.91 41.47 -9.72
C ALA A 75 -11.70 40.55 -10.95
N PRO A 76 -12.71 40.38 -11.82
CA PRO A 76 -12.87 39.19 -12.66
C PRO A 76 -12.13 39.27 -14.01
N ILE A 77 -11.74 38.11 -14.53
CA ILE A 77 -11.23 37.94 -15.91
C ILE A 77 -12.42 37.65 -16.84
N PRO A 78 -12.58 38.33 -18.00
CA PRO A 78 -13.72 38.11 -18.90
C PRO A 78 -13.58 36.86 -19.77
N GLN A 79 -14.73 36.22 -20.02
CA GLN A 79 -14.97 35.31 -21.15
C GLN A 79 -14.92 36.09 -22.47
N ASP A 80 -14.34 35.51 -23.52
CA ASP A 80 -15.05 34.99 -24.72
C ASP A 80 -14.16 34.97 -26.00
N MET A 81 -14.60 34.16 -26.97
CA MET A 81 -14.27 34.08 -28.41
C MET A 81 -13.45 32.88 -28.93
N THR A 82 -14.20 31.80 -29.19
CA THR A 82 -14.41 31.13 -30.49
C THR A 82 -13.46 31.48 -31.67
N ASP A 83 -12.82 30.46 -32.27
CA ASP A 83 -13.19 29.90 -33.59
C ASP A 83 -12.11 28.94 -34.13
N SER A 84 -12.54 27.78 -34.64
CA SER A 84 -11.79 26.95 -35.59
C SER A 84 -12.12 27.39 -37.02
N PRO A 85 -11.24 27.14 -38.00
CA PRO A 85 -11.55 26.02 -38.91
C PRO A 85 -10.32 25.25 -39.45
N ALA A 86 -10.54 24.00 -39.87
CA ALA A 86 -9.75 23.23 -40.85
C ALA A 86 -10.51 23.23 -42.21
N PRO A 87 -10.10 22.54 -43.30
CA PRO A 87 -8.83 21.92 -43.71
C PRO A 87 -8.39 22.33 -45.16
N GLY A 88 -7.31 21.73 -45.72
CA GLY A 88 -6.96 21.87 -47.15
C GLY A 88 -5.95 20.82 -47.65
N ASP A 89 -6.34 20.14 -48.74
CA ASP A 89 -5.75 18.95 -49.38
C ASP A 89 -4.57 19.18 -50.36
N ALA A 90 -3.99 18.05 -50.80
CA ALA A 90 -3.46 17.72 -52.15
C ALA A 90 -2.03 18.20 -52.52
N ASP A 91 -1.16 17.49 -53.26
CA ASP A 91 -1.15 16.19 -53.95
C ASP A 91 0.27 15.99 -54.59
N THR A 92 0.49 14.81 -55.21
CA THR A 92 1.46 14.43 -56.28
C THR A 92 2.77 13.73 -55.86
N SER A 93 2.87 12.39 -55.99
CA SER A 93 3.20 11.56 -57.20
C SER A 93 4.72 11.45 -57.43
N ASP A 94 5.37 10.39 -57.92
CA ASP A 94 5.05 9.04 -58.36
C ASP A 94 6.41 8.32 -58.55
N THR A 95 6.45 7.02 -58.31
CA THR A 95 7.49 6.03 -58.70
C THR A 95 7.68 5.94 -60.24
N PRO A 96 8.73 5.32 -60.85
CA PRO A 96 9.14 3.91 -60.61
C PRO A 96 10.62 3.50 -60.86
N ALA A 97 10.93 2.25 -60.47
CA ALA A 97 12.13 1.46 -60.84
C ALA A 97 12.10 0.99 -62.33
N PRO A 98 13.22 0.48 -62.90
CA PRO A 98 13.49 -0.98 -62.96
C PRO A 98 15.01 -1.36 -62.96
N SER A 99 15.46 -2.48 -62.38
CA SER A 99 15.62 -3.89 -62.84
C SER A 99 17.04 -4.28 -63.35
N ASP A 100 17.43 -5.52 -62.99
CA ASP A 100 18.38 -6.47 -63.63
C ASP A 100 19.90 -6.21 -63.50
N ALA A 101 20.84 -7.16 -63.41
CA ALA A 101 20.90 -8.60 -63.11
C ALA A 101 22.41 -9.04 -63.06
N GLU A 102 22.66 -10.24 -62.50
CA GLU A 102 23.76 -11.21 -62.79
C GLU A 102 25.19 -11.15 -62.17
N GLY A 103 25.62 -12.34 -61.70
CA GLY A 103 27.00 -12.89 -61.63
C GLY A 103 27.74 -12.70 -60.30
N SER A 104 28.41 -13.66 -59.65
CA SER A 104 28.90 -15.00 -60.02
C SER A 104 29.44 -15.73 -58.76
N ASP A 105 29.50 -17.06 -58.84
CA ASP A 105 30.07 -18.03 -57.89
C ASP A 105 31.45 -17.69 -57.29
N THR A 106 31.68 -18.10 -56.02
CA THR A 106 32.78 -19.04 -55.67
C THR A 106 32.55 -19.65 -54.29
N SER A 107 32.70 -20.97 -54.23
CA SER A 107 32.74 -21.85 -53.07
C SER A 107 34.13 -21.85 -52.42
N ASP A 108 34.21 -21.82 -51.09
CA ASP A 108 35.25 -22.52 -50.31
C ASP A 108 34.83 -22.68 -48.85
N THR A 109 35.12 -23.83 -48.25
CA THR A 109 34.87 -24.20 -46.84
C THR A 109 35.92 -25.26 -46.45
N PRO A 110 36.30 -25.48 -45.17
CA PRO A 110 36.35 -24.62 -43.98
C PRO A 110 37.76 -24.57 -43.32
N ALA A 111 37.96 -23.68 -42.36
CA ALA A 111 38.98 -23.84 -41.32
C ALA A 111 38.32 -23.70 -39.94
N PRO A 112 38.70 -24.50 -38.92
CA PRO A 112 38.00 -24.56 -37.65
C PRO A 112 38.47 -23.41 -36.75
N SER A 113 37.57 -22.52 -36.38
CA SER A 113 37.78 -21.57 -35.29
C SER A 113 36.71 -21.81 -34.23
N ASP A 114 37.17 -22.38 -33.12
CA ASP A 114 36.72 -22.14 -31.75
C ASP A 114 35.24 -21.83 -31.58
N ALA A 115 34.51 -22.85 -31.12
CA ALA A 115 33.18 -22.72 -30.57
C ALA A 115 33.23 -21.86 -29.29
N GLU A 116 33.17 -20.55 -29.44
CA GLU A 116 32.45 -19.73 -28.47
C GLU A 116 30.97 -19.94 -28.74
N GLY A 117 30.32 -20.67 -27.83
CA GLY A 117 28.88 -20.85 -27.86
C GLY A 117 28.19 -19.50 -27.70
N SER A 118 27.86 -18.85 -28.81
CA SER A 118 26.81 -17.84 -28.86
C SER A 118 25.48 -18.57 -28.72
N ASP A 119 25.11 -18.90 -27.49
CA ASP A 119 23.74 -19.28 -27.17
C ASP A 119 22.89 -18.00 -27.16
N THR A 120 22.70 -17.42 -28.35
CA THR A 120 21.72 -16.35 -28.57
C THR A 120 20.40 -17.02 -28.86
N SER A 121 19.74 -17.52 -27.81
CA SER A 121 18.30 -17.68 -27.89
C SER A 121 17.70 -16.28 -28.01
N ASP A 122 17.04 -15.97 -29.12
CA ASP A 122 16.22 -14.75 -29.35
C ASP A 122 15.01 -14.63 -28.39
N VAL A 123 15.04 -15.32 -27.25
CA VAL A 123 14.01 -15.27 -26.22
C VAL A 123 14.35 -14.12 -25.28
N PRO A 124 13.48 -13.10 -25.16
CA PRO A 124 13.67 -12.04 -24.17
C PRO A 124 13.85 -12.65 -22.78
N PRO A 125 14.75 -12.12 -21.94
CA PRO A 125 14.94 -12.63 -20.60
C PRO A 125 13.62 -12.64 -19.83
N PRO A 126 13.38 -13.64 -18.95
CA PRO A 126 12.14 -13.70 -18.19
C PRO A 126 11.99 -12.45 -17.32
N LEU A 127 10.75 -11.98 -17.15
CA LEU A 127 10.45 -10.83 -16.30
C LEU A 127 10.95 -11.07 -14.86
N PHE A 128 10.75 -12.29 -14.33
CA PHE A 128 11.29 -12.70 -13.03
C PHE A 128 12.11 -13.98 -13.17
N ASP A 129 13.45 -13.86 -13.18
CA ASP A 129 14.37 -15.00 -13.16
C ASP A 129 14.44 -15.60 -11.73
N HIS A 130 13.57 -16.56 -11.43
CA HIS A 130 13.51 -17.16 -10.09
C HIS A 130 14.80 -17.87 -9.66
N PRO A 131 15.51 -18.66 -10.51
CA PRO A 131 16.83 -19.20 -10.14
C PRO A 131 17.82 -18.12 -9.68
N MET A 132 17.91 -17.00 -10.41
CA MET A 132 18.76 -15.87 -10.02
C MET A 132 18.29 -15.24 -8.70
N ILE A 133 16.99 -14.95 -8.59
CA ILE A 133 16.40 -14.29 -7.42
C ILE A 133 16.53 -15.13 -6.15
N ARG A 134 16.41 -16.46 -6.27
CA ARG A 134 16.46 -17.41 -5.15
C ARG A 134 17.88 -17.82 -4.74
N ASN A 135 18.90 -17.40 -5.48
CA ASN A 135 20.28 -17.76 -5.15
C ASN A 135 20.77 -17.01 -3.89
N ALA A 136 20.80 -17.72 -2.77
CA ALA A 136 21.24 -17.17 -1.48
C ALA A 136 22.72 -16.75 -1.46
N THR A 137 23.58 -17.39 -2.28
CA THR A 137 25.01 -17.06 -2.33
C THR A 137 25.21 -15.66 -2.92
N THR A 138 24.51 -15.34 -4.01
CA THR A 138 24.58 -14.00 -4.61
C THR A 138 23.82 -12.95 -3.81
N ALA A 139 22.90 -13.36 -2.92
CA ALA A 139 22.19 -12.43 -2.04
C ALA A 139 23.12 -11.86 -0.99
N ALA A 140 24.11 -12.65 -0.56
CA ALA A 140 25.11 -12.29 0.45
C ALA A 140 24.45 -11.60 1.66
N CYS A 141 23.36 -12.19 2.14
CA CYS A 141 22.55 -11.61 3.21
C CYS A 141 23.37 -11.44 4.49
N ALA A 142 23.40 -10.22 5.01
CA ALA A 142 24.06 -9.89 6.27
C ALA A 142 23.01 -9.41 7.28
N PHE A 143 23.05 -10.00 8.47
CA PHE A 143 22.30 -9.58 9.65
C PHE A 143 23.31 -9.11 10.70
N SER A 144 23.25 -7.84 11.08
CA SER A 144 24.22 -7.21 11.98
C SER A 144 23.51 -6.42 13.07
N ASP A 145 24.29 -5.90 14.02
CA ASP A 145 23.81 -5.01 15.08
C ASP A 145 22.63 -5.59 15.89
N HIS A 146 22.80 -6.87 16.30
CA HIS A 146 21.79 -7.58 17.08
C HIS A 146 21.60 -6.90 18.43
N HIS A 147 20.37 -6.51 18.71
CA HIS A 147 19.95 -6.02 20.02
C HIS A 147 18.50 -6.42 20.29
N THR A 148 18.04 -6.18 21.52
CA THR A 148 16.67 -6.46 21.95
C THR A 148 15.99 -5.16 22.39
N THR A 149 14.75 -4.94 21.97
CA THR A 149 13.94 -3.79 22.37
C THR A 149 12.52 -4.22 22.76
N LEU A 150 11.77 -3.33 23.40
CA LEU A 150 10.37 -3.55 23.77
C LEU A 150 9.47 -2.80 22.80
N LYS A 151 8.57 -3.52 22.11
CA LYS A 151 7.55 -2.95 21.23
C LYS A 151 6.20 -3.55 21.59
N ASP A 152 5.22 -2.70 21.91
CA ASP A 152 3.85 -3.11 22.25
C ASP A 152 3.79 -4.24 23.31
N ASN A 153 4.60 -4.09 24.36
CA ASN A 153 4.79 -5.07 25.45
C ASN A 153 5.38 -6.43 25.04
N VAL A 154 5.94 -6.53 23.84
CA VAL A 154 6.65 -7.71 23.34
C VAL A 154 8.15 -7.39 23.26
N LEU A 155 8.98 -8.22 23.89
CA LEU A 155 10.43 -8.18 23.68
C LEU A 155 10.74 -8.74 22.30
N VAL A 156 11.41 -7.94 21.47
CA VAL A 156 11.79 -8.31 20.11
C VAL A 156 13.30 -8.18 19.93
N ASP A 157 13.89 -9.22 19.35
CA ASP A 157 15.25 -9.17 18.82
C ASP A 157 15.24 -8.50 17.46
N VAL A 158 16.23 -7.65 17.21
CA VAL A 158 16.31 -6.77 16.04
C VAL A 158 17.68 -6.89 15.40
N TRP A 159 17.73 -6.82 14.06
CA TRP A 159 18.96 -6.73 13.27
C TRP A 159 18.84 -5.65 12.22
N LYS A 160 19.96 -5.00 11.91
CA LYS A 160 20.16 -4.34 10.62
C LYS A 160 20.39 -5.41 9.56
N VAL A 161 19.81 -5.21 8.39
CA VAL A 161 19.90 -6.17 7.29
C VAL A 161 20.43 -5.51 6.03
N SER A 162 21.31 -6.21 5.33
CA SER A 162 21.68 -5.83 3.96
C SER A 162 21.81 -7.06 3.06
N TYR A 163 21.49 -6.89 1.78
CA TYR A 163 21.58 -7.95 0.76
C TYR A 163 21.62 -7.37 -0.65
N TYR A 164 22.20 -8.10 -1.61
CA TYR A 164 22.23 -7.68 -3.01
C TYR A 164 20.96 -8.08 -3.75
N SER A 165 20.42 -7.11 -4.49
CA SER A 165 19.32 -7.24 -5.44
C SER A 165 19.74 -6.65 -6.79
N TRP A 166 18.78 -6.42 -7.68
CA TRP A 166 19.02 -5.79 -8.97
C TRP A 166 17.98 -4.72 -9.28
N GLU A 167 18.41 -3.74 -10.06
CA GLU A 167 17.53 -2.93 -10.90
C GLU A 167 17.91 -3.13 -12.37
N SER A 168 17.02 -2.78 -13.29
CA SER A 168 17.38 -2.71 -14.71
C SER A 168 17.52 -1.26 -15.16
N ILE A 169 18.59 -0.96 -15.89
CA ILE A 169 18.81 0.34 -16.56
C ILE A 169 19.13 0.02 -18.01
N ASP A 170 18.38 0.60 -18.94
CA ASP A 170 18.54 0.38 -20.38
C ASP A 170 18.55 -1.10 -20.81
N GLY A 171 17.82 -1.95 -20.08
CA GLY A 171 17.69 -3.40 -20.35
C GLY A 171 18.81 -4.26 -19.75
N GLU A 172 19.79 -3.64 -19.10
CA GLU A 172 20.89 -4.33 -18.40
C GLU A 172 20.60 -4.41 -16.90
N LEU A 173 21.00 -5.51 -16.25
CA LEU A 173 20.82 -5.70 -14.81
C LEU A 173 22.01 -5.13 -14.05
N HIS A 174 21.75 -4.21 -13.12
CA HIS A 174 22.74 -3.61 -12.24
C HIS A 174 22.53 -4.12 -10.81
N PRO A 175 23.56 -4.73 -10.17
CA PRO A 175 23.46 -5.13 -8.78
C PRO A 175 23.36 -3.90 -7.88
N ILE A 176 22.47 -3.95 -6.90
CA ILE A 176 22.23 -2.88 -5.92
C ILE A 176 22.19 -3.47 -4.52
N LEU A 177 22.83 -2.81 -3.56
CA LEU A 177 22.73 -3.17 -2.14
C LEU A 177 21.43 -2.62 -1.52
N ILE A 178 20.60 -3.52 -1.05
CA ILE A 178 19.36 -3.22 -0.33
C ILE A 178 19.65 -3.24 1.18
N ARG A 179 19.04 -2.31 1.92
CA ARG A 179 19.13 -2.20 3.39
C ARG A 179 17.76 -2.28 4.04
N GLY A 180 17.74 -2.56 5.33
CA GLY A 180 16.52 -2.63 6.12
C GLY A 180 16.74 -3.14 7.54
N TYR A 181 15.65 -3.56 8.16
CA TYR A 181 15.63 -4.08 9.52
C TYR A 181 14.88 -5.41 9.56
N ALA A 182 15.32 -6.32 10.41
CA ALA A 182 14.58 -7.52 10.72
C ALA A 182 14.30 -7.59 12.21
N ALA A 183 13.18 -8.22 12.58
CA ALA A 183 12.84 -8.44 13.97
C ALA A 183 12.10 -9.78 14.19
N ARG A 184 12.20 -10.31 15.39
CA ARG A 184 11.40 -11.46 15.86
C ARG A 184 11.10 -11.35 17.35
N PRO A 185 10.07 -12.01 17.88
CA PRO A 185 9.90 -12.12 19.33
C PRO A 185 11.10 -12.82 19.97
N ALA A 186 11.75 -12.17 20.94
CA ALA A 186 12.97 -12.63 21.58
C ALA A 186 12.78 -13.93 22.37
N LEU A 187 11.58 -14.11 22.94
CA LEU A 187 11.23 -15.29 23.74
C LEU A 187 10.65 -16.45 22.91
N ALA A 188 10.53 -16.30 21.58
CA ALA A 188 10.00 -17.37 20.76
C ALA A 188 11.00 -18.54 20.64
N SER A 189 10.50 -19.76 20.80
CA SER A 189 11.28 -20.98 20.59
C SER A 189 11.00 -21.60 19.22
N GLY A 190 12.01 -22.22 18.62
CA GLY A 190 11.87 -22.93 17.34
C GLY A 190 11.83 -22.01 16.12
N LYS A 191 11.41 -22.57 14.98
CA LYS A 191 11.35 -21.88 13.69
C LYS A 191 10.04 -21.11 13.54
N LEU A 192 10.14 -19.81 13.25
CA LEU A 192 9.01 -18.92 13.05
C LEU A 192 8.63 -18.81 11.57
N PRO A 193 7.35 -18.58 11.23
CA PRO A 193 7.02 -18.05 9.91
C PRO A 193 7.80 -16.77 9.60
N GLY A 194 8.09 -16.55 8.33
CA GLY A 194 8.82 -15.39 7.83
C GLY A 194 7.92 -14.46 7.03
N ILE A 195 7.94 -13.17 7.34
CA ILE A 195 7.22 -12.11 6.61
C ILE A 195 8.22 -11.12 6.03
N VAL A 196 8.04 -10.77 4.76
CA VAL A 196 8.67 -9.59 4.16
C VAL A 196 7.67 -8.44 4.16
N GLN A 197 8.10 -7.24 4.53
CA GLN A 197 7.29 -6.04 4.53
C GLN A 197 7.83 -5.01 3.53
N ALA A 198 7.02 -4.71 2.51
CA ALA A 198 7.30 -3.71 1.49
C ALA A 198 6.76 -2.33 1.89
N HIS A 199 7.49 -1.27 1.56
CA HIS A 199 7.09 0.11 1.88
C HIS A 199 6.35 0.79 0.71
N GLY A 200 5.58 1.84 1.04
CA GLY A 200 4.85 2.67 0.08
C GLY A 200 5.74 3.61 -0.75
N LEU A 201 5.16 4.30 -1.73
CA LEU A 201 5.91 5.21 -2.61
C LEU A 201 6.58 6.33 -1.79
N GLY A 202 7.87 6.58 -2.00
CA GLY A 202 8.65 7.57 -1.24
C GLY A 202 9.01 7.16 0.20
N GLY A 203 8.53 6.02 0.68
CA GLY A 203 8.88 5.48 2.01
C GLY A 203 10.23 4.75 2.03
N PHE A 204 10.52 4.17 3.19
CA PHE A 204 11.70 3.32 3.45
C PHE A 204 11.48 2.49 4.72
N ALA A 205 12.37 1.55 5.00
CA ALA A 205 12.33 0.78 6.23
C ALA A 205 12.85 1.60 7.43
N GLU A 206 12.15 1.45 8.54
CA GLU A 206 12.56 1.92 9.86
C GLU A 206 12.50 0.71 10.80
N GLU A 207 13.23 0.76 11.89
CA GLU A 207 13.23 -0.32 12.87
C GLU A 207 11.82 -0.60 13.43
N SER A 208 11.03 0.46 13.62
CA SER A 208 9.63 0.41 14.06
C SER A 208 8.74 -0.45 13.15
N HIS A 209 9.03 -0.49 11.85
CA HIS A 209 8.28 -1.31 10.89
C HIS A 209 8.52 -2.80 11.11
N ALA A 210 9.78 -3.21 11.26
CA ALA A 210 10.10 -4.61 11.54
C ALA A 210 9.61 -5.03 12.93
N THR A 211 9.90 -4.22 13.96
CA THR A 211 9.53 -4.51 15.35
C THR A 211 8.03 -4.52 15.58
N GLY A 212 7.29 -3.55 15.02
CA GLY A 212 5.83 -3.47 15.16
C GLY A 212 5.14 -4.67 14.54
N THR A 213 5.51 -5.05 13.32
CA THR A 213 4.92 -6.21 12.65
C THR A 213 5.33 -7.52 13.32
N ALA A 214 6.57 -7.64 13.80
CA ALA A 214 7.01 -8.83 14.54
C ALA A 214 6.26 -8.99 15.87
N ALA A 215 6.04 -7.89 16.61
CA ALA A 215 5.25 -7.87 17.84
C ALA A 215 3.77 -8.21 17.58
N LEU A 216 3.17 -7.64 16.53
CA LEU A 216 1.79 -7.90 16.13
C LEU A 216 1.55 -9.38 15.76
N LEU A 217 2.46 -9.96 14.98
CA LEU A 217 2.26 -11.27 14.36
C LEU A 217 2.85 -12.43 15.17
N GLY A 218 3.88 -12.17 15.98
CA GLY A 218 4.65 -13.22 16.64
C GLY A 218 5.54 -14.00 15.66
N MET A 219 6.06 -13.32 14.62
CA MET A 219 6.75 -13.94 13.48
C MET A 219 8.12 -13.28 13.23
N PHE A 220 8.96 -13.89 12.40
CA PHE A 220 10.16 -13.24 11.89
C PHE A 220 9.76 -12.27 10.78
N VAL A 221 10.14 -11.00 10.88
CA VAL A 221 9.80 -9.97 9.89
C VAL A 221 11.06 -9.33 9.35
N LEU A 222 11.12 -9.13 8.04
CA LEU A 222 12.10 -8.28 7.36
C LEU A 222 11.37 -7.11 6.70
N ALA A 223 11.60 -5.89 7.18
CA ALA A 223 11.22 -4.67 6.48
C ALA A 223 12.44 -4.13 5.72
N TYR A 224 12.32 -3.92 4.42
CA TYR A 224 13.43 -3.44 3.58
C TYR A 224 13.10 -2.09 2.92
N THR A 225 14.14 -1.36 2.56
CA THR A 225 14.05 -0.14 1.76
C THR A 225 14.26 -0.50 0.30
N GLY A 226 13.31 -0.16 -0.57
CA GLY A 226 13.39 -0.36 -2.02
C GLY A 226 14.47 0.50 -2.69
N PRO A 227 14.70 0.32 -4.00
CA PRO A 227 15.79 0.98 -4.72
C PRO A 227 15.78 2.51 -4.55
N GLY A 228 16.96 3.06 -4.25
CA GLY A 228 17.20 4.50 -4.08
C GLY A 228 16.48 5.17 -2.90
N GLY A 229 15.80 4.41 -2.05
CA GLY A 229 15.11 4.94 -0.87
C GLY A 229 16.02 5.07 0.36
N GLY A 230 15.47 5.66 1.43
CA GLY A 230 16.10 5.82 2.74
C GLY A 230 16.61 7.24 3.00
N THR A 231 16.89 7.52 4.26
CA THR A 231 17.30 8.85 4.74
C THR A 231 18.55 8.80 5.61
N GLU A 232 18.91 7.62 6.10
CA GLU A 232 20.04 7.39 7.00
C GLU A 232 20.95 6.30 6.44
N PRO A 233 22.25 6.25 6.81
CA PRO A 233 23.19 5.26 6.29
C PRO A 233 22.72 3.80 6.43
N ASP A 234 22.00 3.49 7.52
CA ASP A 234 21.58 2.13 7.84
C ASP A 234 20.29 1.70 7.12
N ASN A 235 19.54 2.62 6.53
CA ASN A 235 18.31 2.31 5.78
C ASN A 235 18.34 2.79 4.31
N THR A 236 19.42 3.42 3.85
CA THR A 236 19.56 3.90 2.47
C THR A 236 19.96 2.77 1.52
N SER A 237 19.09 2.40 0.61
CA SER A 237 19.39 1.39 -0.42
C SER A 237 20.02 2.05 -1.66
N GLU A 238 20.86 1.28 -2.36
CA GLU A 238 21.40 1.69 -3.66
C GLU A 238 20.32 1.63 -4.76
N GLY A 239 20.68 2.11 -5.95
CA GLY A 239 19.83 2.16 -7.13
C GLY A 239 19.08 3.48 -7.29
N LEU A 240 18.23 3.56 -8.33
CA LEU A 240 17.48 4.78 -8.64
C LEU A 240 16.15 4.84 -7.87
N PRO A 241 15.83 5.97 -7.21
CA PRO A 241 14.56 6.14 -6.51
C PRO A 241 13.39 6.22 -7.50
N ALA A 242 12.18 5.96 -7.02
CA ALA A 242 10.95 6.13 -7.80
C ALA A 242 10.78 7.51 -8.42
N THR A 243 11.33 8.55 -7.78
CA THR A 243 11.26 9.95 -8.24
C THR A 243 12.31 10.31 -9.30
N TYR A 244 13.20 9.37 -9.66
CA TYR A 244 14.23 9.62 -10.66
C TYR A 244 13.61 9.97 -12.02
N GLY A 245 14.21 10.95 -12.71
CA GLY A 245 13.70 11.47 -13.97
C GLY A 245 12.31 12.11 -13.83
N ASP A 246 12.08 12.89 -12.77
CA ASP A 246 10.78 13.50 -12.45
C ASP A 246 9.64 12.47 -12.32
N GLY A 247 9.97 11.27 -11.84
CA GLY A 247 9.02 10.15 -11.69
C GLY A 247 8.95 9.21 -12.89
N TYR A 248 9.68 9.49 -13.99
CA TYR A 248 9.74 8.61 -15.15
C TYR A 248 10.14 7.17 -14.78
N ARG A 249 10.96 7.00 -13.74
CA ARG A 249 11.41 5.68 -13.26
C ARG A 249 10.26 4.74 -12.87
N LEU A 250 9.07 5.25 -12.53
CA LEU A 250 7.88 4.41 -12.30
C LEU A 250 7.36 3.73 -13.58
N PHE A 251 7.61 4.34 -14.74
CA PHE A 251 7.05 3.97 -16.03
C PHE A 251 8.10 3.53 -17.05
N ASP A 252 9.38 3.52 -16.66
CA ASP A 252 10.52 3.18 -17.51
C ASP A 252 10.44 1.74 -18.04
N THR A 253 9.78 1.59 -19.19
CA THR A 253 9.40 0.30 -19.78
C THR A 253 9.72 0.22 -21.27
N LEU A 254 10.21 1.31 -21.89
CA LEU A 254 10.43 1.40 -23.34
C LEU A 254 11.42 0.34 -23.84
N LYS A 255 12.53 0.19 -23.11
CA LYS A 255 13.54 -0.80 -23.43
C LYS A 255 13.16 -2.17 -22.91
N ASP A 256 12.64 -2.20 -21.67
CA ASP A 256 12.31 -3.41 -20.93
C ASP A 256 11.38 -3.07 -19.75
N LEU A 257 10.36 -3.90 -19.51
CA LEU A 257 9.46 -3.81 -18.35
C LEU A 257 10.19 -3.84 -17.00
N ARG A 258 11.37 -4.48 -16.95
CA ARG A 258 12.26 -4.53 -15.77
C ARG A 258 12.83 -3.17 -15.37
N GLY A 259 12.76 -2.16 -16.24
CA GLY A 259 13.20 -0.79 -15.95
C GLY A 259 12.34 -0.07 -14.91
N THR A 260 11.15 -0.56 -14.60
CA THR A 260 10.28 0.12 -13.62
C THR A 260 10.85 0.02 -12.20
N TRP A 261 10.66 1.08 -11.40
CA TRP A 261 10.92 1.00 -9.96
C TRP A 261 10.11 -0.11 -9.30
N PHE A 262 8.86 -0.36 -9.75
CA PHE A 262 8.03 -1.45 -9.24
C PHE A 262 8.68 -2.83 -9.43
N TRP A 263 9.31 -3.07 -10.57
CA TRP A 263 10.04 -4.32 -10.79
C TRP A 263 11.22 -4.46 -9.84
N GLY A 264 12.10 -3.46 -9.76
CA GLY A 264 13.27 -3.49 -8.86
C GLY A 264 12.86 -3.64 -7.39
N HIS A 265 11.76 -3.00 -7.00
CA HIS A 265 11.17 -3.12 -5.67
C HIS A 265 10.63 -4.55 -5.42
N ALA A 266 9.91 -5.15 -6.35
CA ALA A 266 9.43 -6.54 -6.23
C ALA A 266 10.59 -7.54 -6.15
N VAL A 267 11.64 -7.35 -6.95
CA VAL A 267 12.86 -8.18 -6.88
C VAL A 267 13.55 -8.00 -5.53
N ALA A 268 13.64 -6.78 -5.00
CA ALA A 268 14.15 -6.55 -3.64
C ALA A 268 13.33 -7.32 -2.58
N ALA A 269 11.99 -7.29 -2.63
CA ALA A 269 11.15 -8.11 -1.75
C ALA A 269 11.45 -9.61 -1.87
N MET A 270 11.50 -10.15 -3.09
CA MET A 270 11.79 -11.58 -3.29
C MET A 270 13.21 -11.97 -2.87
N ARG A 271 14.17 -11.03 -2.93
CA ARG A 271 15.53 -11.20 -2.41
C ARG A 271 15.58 -11.16 -0.89
N GLY A 272 14.83 -10.25 -0.28
CA GLY A 272 14.57 -10.26 1.15
C GLY A 272 13.97 -11.60 1.61
N LEU A 273 13.04 -12.16 0.83
CA LEU A 273 12.45 -13.48 1.09
C LEU A 273 13.51 -14.59 1.05
N THR A 274 14.45 -14.54 0.10
CA THR A 274 15.60 -15.45 0.05
C THR A 274 16.47 -15.33 1.30
N CYS A 275 16.69 -14.13 1.83
CA CYS A 275 17.41 -13.95 3.10
C CYS A 275 16.66 -14.54 4.29
N VAL A 276 15.35 -14.31 4.36
CA VAL A 276 14.47 -14.82 5.43
C VAL A 276 14.41 -16.35 5.40
N GLU A 277 14.22 -16.94 4.21
CA GLU A 277 14.11 -18.40 4.00
C GLU A 277 15.35 -19.17 4.46
N ASN A 278 16.54 -18.56 4.34
CA ASN A 278 17.83 -19.20 4.64
C ASN A 278 18.28 -19.03 6.11
N ARG A 279 17.46 -18.42 6.97
CA ARG A 279 17.76 -18.37 8.40
C ARG A 279 17.40 -19.66 9.11
N ASP A 280 18.23 -20.05 10.07
CA ASP A 280 18.02 -21.27 10.86
C ASP A 280 16.83 -21.18 11.82
N ASP A 281 16.40 -19.97 12.18
CA ASP A 281 15.26 -19.69 13.05
C ASP A 281 13.96 -19.37 12.29
N VAL A 282 13.94 -19.55 10.97
CA VAL A 282 12.76 -19.37 10.12
C VAL A 282 12.30 -20.71 9.53
N ASP A 283 10.98 -20.88 9.46
CA ASP A 283 10.32 -21.99 8.77
C ASP A 283 10.07 -21.63 7.31
N LYS A 284 10.91 -22.17 6.44
CA LYS A 284 10.83 -21.95 4.99
C LYS A 284 9.53 -22.37 4.31
N THR A 285 8.67 -23.16 4.96
CA THR A 285 7.37 -23.55 4.39
C THR A 285 6.24 -22.57 4.73
N ARG A 286 6.51 -21.58 5.60
CA ARG A 286 5.54 -20.60 6.10
C ARG A 286 6.07 -19.19 5.86
N LEU A 287 5.99 -18.77 4.60
CA LEU A 287 6.49 -17.48 4.14
C LEU A 287 5.35 -16.60 3.63
N GLY A 288 5.40 -15.30 3.90
CA GLY A 288 4.38 -14.34 3.50
C GLY A 288 4.90 -12.93 3.25
N ILE A 289 4.01 -12.07 2.77
CA ILE A 289 4.32 -10.68 2.44
C ILE A 289 3.16 -9.73 2.80
N THR A 290 3.51 -8.52 3.23
CA THR A 290 2.57 -7.43 3.51
C THR A 290 3.18 -6.10 3.09
N GLY A 291 2.35 -5.07 2.94
CA GLY A 291 2.81 -3.73 2.62
C GLY A 291 1.65 -2.77 2.41
N PHE A 292 1.91 -1.50 2.67
CA PHE A 292 0.93 -0.41 2.51
C PHE A 292 1.18 0.39 1.23
N SER A 293 0.12 0.84 0.54
CA SER A 293 0.23 1.68 -0.66
C SER A 293 1.00 1.00 -1.79
N ALA A 294 2.07 1.61 -2.33
CA ALA A 294 2.94 0.93 -3.29
C ALA A 294 3.49 -0.41 -2.75
N GLY A 295 3.69 -0.55 -1.43
CA GLY A 295 4.06 -1.83 -0.82
C GLY A 295 2.97 -2.90 -0.94
N SER A 296 1.70 -2.49 -1.02
CA SER A 296 0.57 -3.38 -1.33
C SER A 296 0.60 -3.81 -2.81
N VAL A 297 0.94 -2.90 -3.74
CA VAL A 297 1.16 -3.26 -5.16
C VAL A 297 2.26 -4.32 -5.27
N ILE A 298 3.37 -4.13 -4.55
CA ILE A 298 4.46 -5.11 -4.50
C ILE A 298 4.02 -6.42 -3.85
N SER A 299 3.22 -6.37 -2.79
CA SER A 299 2.69 -7.56 -2.12
C SER A 299 1.85 -8.41 -3.07
N HIS A 300 1.03 -7.77 -3.92
CA HIS A 300 0.27 -8.46 -4.96
C HIS A 300 1.18 -9.08 -6.03
N ILE A 301 2.13 -8.30 -6.57
CA ILE A 301 3.06 -8.79 -7.60
C ILE A 301 3.81 -10.01 -7.10
N VAL A 302 4.44 -9.91 -5.92
CA VAL A 302 5.25 -10.99 -5.35
C VAL A 302 4.40 -12.21 -4.97
N ALA A 303 3.19 -12.02 -4.44
CA ALA A 303 2.27 -13.12 -4.20
C ALA A 303 1.83 -13.83 -5.49
N GLY A 304 1.72 -13.10 -6.59
CA GLY A 304 1.40 -13.65 -7.91
C GLY A 304 2.54 -14.46 -8.53
N VAL A 305 3.79 -13.99 -8.37
CA VAL A 305 4.94 -14.54 -9.13
C VAL A 305 5.89 -15.41 -8.31
N ASP A 306 5.92 -15.33 -6.98
CA ASP A 306 6.83 -16.14 -6.15
C ASP A 306 6.09 -17.23 -5.36
N ASP A 307 6.19 -18.47 -5.84
CA ASP A 307 5.49 -19.64 -5.26
C ASP A 307 5.85 -19.97 -3.79
N ARG A 308 6.88 -19.31 -3.23
CA ARG A 308 7.25 -19.41 -1.82
C ARG A 308 6.21 -18.73 -0.92
N ILE A 309 5.54 -17.68 -1.39
CA ILE A 309 4.51 -16.96 -0.64
C ILE A 309 3.29 -17.86 -0.45
N LYS A 310 2.92 -18.11 0.81
CA LYS A 310 1.70 -18.86 1.17
C LYS A 310 0.57 -17.96 1.60
N ALA A 311 0.90 -16.79 2.17
CA ALA A 311 -0.07 -15.80 2.60
C ALA A 311 0.39 -14.38 2.24
N ALA A 312 -0.54 -13.53 1.85
CA ALA A 312 -0.32 -12.10 1.71
C ALA A 312 -1.46 -11.30 2.33
N VAL A 313 -1.14 -10.14 2.90
CA VAL A 313 -2.13 -9.17 3.37
C VAL A 313 -1.78 -7.78 2.83
N PRO A 314 -2.20 -7.46 1.60
CA PRO A 314 -1.97 -6.17 0.98
C PRO A 314 -2.88 -5.09 1.60
N LEU A 315 -2.32 -3.93 1.96
CA LEU A 315 -3.01 -2.86 2.68
C LEU A 315 -3.10 -1.59 1.83
N SER A 316 -4.33 -1.18 1.47
CA SER A 316 -4.62 0.03 0.70
C SER A 316 -3.70 0.18 -0.51
N GLY A 317 -3.83 -0.74 -1.46
CA GLY A 317 -3.13 -0.67 -2.73
C GLY A 317 -3.45 -1.85 -3.60
N VAL A 318 -3.67 -1.60 -4.88
CA VAL A 318 -4.27 -2.58 -5.78
C VAL A 318 -3.52 -2.61 -7.11
N LEU A 319 -3.75 -3.68 -7.87
CA LEU A 319 -3.41 -3.75 -9.28
C LEU A 319 -4.52 -3.05 -10.09
N ALA A 320 -4.75 -3.45 -11.33
CA ALA A 320 -5.85 -2.95 -12.16
C ALA A 320 -5.82 -1.44 -12.40
N TRP A 321 -4.62 -0.88 -12.61
CA TRP A 321 -4.46 0.56 -12.80
C TRP A 321 -5.19 1.09 -14.04
N HIS A 322 -5.40 0.24 -15.06
CA HIS A 322 -6.25 0.54 -16.21
C HIS A 322 -7.72 0.84 -15.82
N VAL A 323 -8.22 0.27 -14.73
CA VAL A 323 -9.56 0.56 -14.18
C VAL A 323 -9.53 1.85 -13.38
N ALA A 324 -8.48 2.08 -12.58
CA ALA A 324 -8.35 3.28 -11.76
C ALA A 324 -8.34 4.56 -12.62
N VAL A 325 -7.58 4.56 -13.73
CA VAL A 325 -7.45 5.73 -14.62
C VAL A 325 -8.68 6.07 -15.45
N LEU A 326 -9.74 5.23 -15.40
CA LEU A 326 -11.05 5.63 -15.94
C LEU A 326 -11.59 6.86 -15.22
N SER A 327 -11.18 7.08 -13.98
CA SER A 327 -11.40 8.36 -13.31
C SER A 327 -10.44 9.42 -13.85
N PRO A 328 -10.93 10.58 -14.33
CA PRO A 328 -10.07 11.65 -14.82
C PRO A 328 -9.23 12.30 -13.71
N THR A 329 -9.61 12.12 -12.44
CA THR A 329 -8.89 12.64 -11.27
C THR A 329 -7.98 11.59 -10.62
N ALA A 330 -7.80 10.43 -11.24
CA ALA A 330 -6.88 9.42 -10.75
C ALA A 330 -5.44 9.94 -10.67
N TRP A 331 -4.79 9.75 -9.52
CA TRP A 331 -3.42 10.23 -9.27
C TRP A 331 -2.39 9.72 -10.27
N GLN A 332 -2.62 8.55 -10.90
CA GLN A 332 -1.74 8.04 -11.96
C GLN A 332 -1.65 9.02 -13.13
N HIS A 333 -2.70 9.80 -13.44
CA HIS A 333 -2.61 10.88 -14.45
C HIS A 333 -1.62 11.97 -14.04
N ALA A 334 -1.57 12.33 -12.75
CA ALA A 334 -0.62 13.30 -12.24
C ALA A 334 0.82 12.76 -12.25
N LEU A 335 1.02 11.48 -11.88
CA LEU A 335 2.31 10.82 -11.98
C LEU A 335 2.82 10.74 -13.43
N LEU A 336 1.94 10.35 -14.36
CA LEU A 336 2.25 10.32 -15.79
C LEU A 336 2.61 11.70 -16.30
N THR A 337 1.80 12.72 -15.98
CA THR A 337 2.06 14.11 -16.39
C THR A 337 3.41 14.61 -15.88
N ALA A 338 3.77 14.32 -14.62
CA ALA A 338 5.07 14.68 -14.05
C ALA A 338 6.23 14.02 -14.81
N ALA A 339 6.05 12.77 -15.24
CA ALA A 339 7.00 12.03 -16.07
C ALA A 339 6.98 12.43 -17.57
N GLY A 340 6.14 13.40 -17.98
CA GLY A 340 5.97 13.77 -19.39
C GLY A 340 5.20 12.75 -20.23
N LEU A 341 4.37 11.93 -19.60
CA LEU A 341 3.63 10.82 -20.18
C LEU A 341 2.11 11.02 -20.06
N THR A 342 1.36 10.15 -20.74
CA THR A 342 -0.10 10.02 -20.61
C THR A 342 -0.48 8.54 -20.60
N VAL A 343 -1.76 8.22 -20.41
CA VAL A 343 -2.26 6.83 -20.55
C VAL A 343 -2.15 6.30 -21.98
N GLU A 344 -1.86 7.15 -22.96
CA GLU A 344 -1.61 6.74 -24.34
C GLU A 344 -0.14 6.40 -24.62
N SER A 345 0.77 6.77 -23.71
CA SER A 345 2.20 6.50 -23.86
C SER A 345 2.48 5.00 -23.94
N PRO A 346 3.40 4.56 -24.83
CA PRO A 346 3.83 3.16 -24.90
C PRO A 346 4.26 2.61 -23.55
N GLU A 347 4.91 3.46 -22.74
CA GLU A 347 5.37 3.13 -21.40
C GLU A 347 4.24 2.66 -20.49
N TRP A 348 3.17 3.44 -20.43
CA TRP A 348 2.00 3.13 -19.62
C TRP A 348 1.32 1.84 -20.10
N LYS A 349 1.16 1.69 -21.42
CA LYS A 349 0.55 0.50 -22.02
C LYS A 349 1.35 -0.75 -21.68
N LYS A 350 2.69 -0.67 -21.70
CA LYS A 350 3.58 -1.78 -21.34
C LYS A 350 3.57 -2.08 -19.84
N LEU A 351 3.51 -1.06 -18.99
CA LEU A 351 3.39 -1.22 -17.53
C LEU A 351 2.20 -2.10 -17.13
N MET A 352 1.11 -2.09 -17.90
CA MET A 352 -0.06 -2.93 -17.61
C MET A 352 0.28 -4.42 -17.52
N GLU A 353 1.31 -4.91 -18.21
CA GLU A 353 1.75 -6.31 -18.08
C GLU A 353 2.26 -6.66 -16.66
N LEU A 354 2.70 -5.66 -15.87
CA LEU A 354 3.15 -5.83 -14.49
C LEU A 354 2.04 -5.58 -13.46
N VAL A 355 1.00 -4.81 -13.82
CA VAL A 355 -0.06 -4.38 -12.90
C VAL A 355 -1.48 -4.77 -13.35
N ASP A 356 -1.60 -5.70 -14.29
CA ASP A 356 -2.86 -6.35 -14.63
C ASP A 356 -3.09 -7.53 -13.65
N PRO A 357 -4.19 -7.50 -12.87
CA PRO A 357 -4.43 -8.52 -11.87
C PRO A 357 -4.69 -9.91 -12.48
N GLN A 358 -5.26 -10.00 -13.69
CA GLN A 358 -5.51 -11.29 -14.32
C GLN A 358 -4.21 -11.95 -14.76
N LEU A 359 -3.23 -11.18 -15.22
CA LEU A 359 -1.92 -11.70 -15.58
C LEU A 359 -1.10 -12.13 -14.34
N ILE A 360 -1.24 -11.40 -13.23
CA ILE A 360 -0.42 -11.60 -12.04
C ILE A 360 -1.04 -12.58 -11.03
N LEU A 361 -2.35 -12.52 -10.79
CA LEU A 361 -2.99 -13.18 -9.65
C LEU A 361 -3.85 -14.39 -10.01
N ALA A 362 -4.30 -14.55 -11.27
CA ALA A 362 -5.22 -15.64 -11.65
C ALA A 362 -4.68 -17.05 -11.33
N GLY A 363 -3.36 -17.23 -11.39
CA GLY A 363 -2.67 -18.48 -11.10
C GLY A 363 -2.01 -18.56 -9.72
N THR A 364 -2.20 -17.56 -8.83
CA THR A 364 -1.48 -17.54 -7.55
C THR A 364 -1.89 -18.72 -6.66
N GLY A 365 -0.89 -19.33 -6.03
CA GLY A 365 -1.10 -20.29 -4.93
C GLY A 365 -1.21 -19.63 -3.55
N ALA A 366 -0.93 -18.33 -3.46
CA ALA A 366 -0.98 -17.59 -2.20
C ALA A 366 -2.43 -17.35 -1.76
N LYS A 367 -2.66 -17.40 -0.45
CA LYS A 367 -3.91 -16.97 0.18
C LYS A 367 -3.82 -15.48 0.47
N ILE A 368 -4.76 -14.66 -0.01
CA ILE A 368 -4.70 -13.20 0.04
C ILE A 368 -5.88 -12.62 0.82
N PHE A 369 -5.60 -11.73 1.77
CA PHE A 369 -6.61 -10.93 2.46
C PHE A 369 -6.38 -9.46 2.12
N GLU A 370 -7.20 -8.89 1.24
CA GLU A 370 -7.07 -7.49 0.86
C GLU A 370 -7.76 -6.56 1.88
N VAL A 371 -7.08 -5.49 2.26
CA VAL A 371 -7.67 -4.42 3.08
C VAL A 371 -7.59 -3.13 2.29
N ASN A 372 -8.69 -2.39 2.17
CA ASN A 372 -8.69 -1.12 1.45
C ASN A 372 -9.70 -0.12 2.03
N GLY A 373 -9.44 1.17 1.83
CA GLY A 373 -10.39 2.24 2.11
C GLY A 373 -11.51 2.30 1.08
N THR A 374 -12.73 2.62 1.50
CA THR A 374 -13.84 2.81 0.54
C THR A 374 -13.78 4.12 -0.21
N CYS A 375 -13.03 5.09 0.32
CA CYS A 375 -12.82 6.41 -0.26
C CYS A 375 -11.35 6.60 -0.67
N ASP A 376 -10.58 5.52 -0.84
CA ASP A 376 -9.15 5.60 -1.17
C ASP A 376 -8.95 6.25 -2.56
N GLU A 377 -8.32 7.42 -2.57
CA GLU A 377 -8.10 8.27 -3.75
C GLU A 377 -7.06 7.68 -4.72
N PHE A 378 -6.18 6.84 -4.19
CA PHE A 378 -5.10 6.23 -4.97
C PHE A 378 -5.57 4.91 -5.59
N PHE A 379 -6.44 4.20 -4.87
CA PHE A 379 -6.82 2.82 -5.12
C PHE A 379 -8.34 2.64 -4.97
N PRO A 380 -9.13 3.15 -5.93
CA PRO A 380 -10.57 3.18 -5.81
C PRO A 380 -11.21 1.78 -5.79
N LEU A 381 -12.42 1.69 -5.21
CA LEU A 381 -13.15 0.43 -5.02
C LEU A 381 -13.31 -0.41 -6.30
N THR A 382 -13.45 0.20 -7.49
CA THR A 382 -13.57 -0.57 -8.74
C THR A 382 -12.27 -1.27 -9.10
N ALA A 383 -11.11 -0.62 -8.92
CA ALA A 383 -9.80 -1.23 -9.15
C ALA A 383 -9.47 -2.27 -8.08
N HIS A 384 -9.90 -2.03 -6.83
CA HIS A 384 -9.86 -3.03 -5.76
C HIS A 384 -10.65 -4.28 -6.15
N MET A 385 -11.89 -4.14 -6.59
CA MET A 385 -12.69 -5.31 -6.99
C MET A 385 -12.14 -6.02 -8.21
N ALA A 386 -11.61 -5.30 -9.20
CA ALA A 386 -10.93 -5.92 -10.34
C ALA A 386 -9.69 -6.73 -9.92
N THR A 387 -8.97 -6.26 -8.88
CA THR A 387 -7.85 -6.99 -8.29
C THR A 387 -8.32 -8.22 -7.48
N TYR A 388 -9.29 -8.03 -6.59
CA TYR A 388 -9.91 -9.08 -5.78
C TYR A 388 -10.46 -10.22 -6.64
N ASP A 389 -11.15 -9.87 -7.73
CA ASP A 389 -11.81 -10.83 -8.60
C ASP A 389 -10.85 -11.72 -9.38
N ALA A 390 -9.61 -11.26 -9.61
CA ALA A 390 -8.56 -12.07 -10.21
C ALA A 390 -7.97 -13.12 -9.26
N ILE A 391 -8.12 -12.95 -7.95
CA ILE A 391 -7.59 -13.90 -6.96
C ILE A 391 -8.49 -15.16 -6.94
N PRO A 392 -7.94 -16.38 -6.88
CA PRO A 392 -8.74 -17.59 -6.74
C PRO A 392 -9.74 -17.53 -5.58
N ALA A 393 -10.99 -17.91 -5.83
CA ALA A 393 -12.11 -17.71 -4.90
C ALA A 393 -11.94 -18.41 -3.53
N ASP A 394 -11.29 -19.58 -3.51
CA ASP A 394 -10.99 -20.33 -2.28
C ASP A 394 -9.79 -19.74 -1.50
N GLY A 395 -9.13 -18.74 -2.07
CA GLY A 395 -7.91 -18.13 -1.54
C GLY A 395 -8.04 -16.69 -1.08
N ARG A 396 -9.24 -16.09 -1.14
CA ARG A 396 -9.40 -14.66 -0.96
C ARG A 396 -10.34 -14.24 0.17
N ARG A 397 -10.00 -13.14 0.83
CA ARG A 397 -10.85 -12.36 1.74
C ARG A 397 -10.64 -10.87 1.49
N LEU A 398 -11.62 -10.06 1.88
CA LEU A 398 -11.49 -8.62 1.86
C LEU A 398 -12.07 -8.00 3.13
N SER A 399 -11.52 -6.84 3.49
CA SER A 399 -11.98 -6.02 4.61
C SER A 399 -11.93 -4.55 4.18
N LEU A 400 -13.10 -3.91 4.11
CA LEU A 400 -13.22 -2.52 3.71
C LEU A 400 -13.26 -1.59 4.92
N VAL A 401 -12.47 -0.52 4.85
CA VAL A 401 -12.46 0.56 5.82
C VAL A 401 -13.36 1.68 5.30
N ALA A 402 -14.61 1.70 5.77
CA ALA A 402 -15.56 2.74 5.40
C ALA A 402 -14.98 4.15 5.69
N ASN A 403 -15.14 5.05 4.73
CA ASN A 403 -14.70 6.45 4.74
C ASN A 403 -13.19 6.70 4.78
N PHE A 404 -12.35 5.66 4.84
CA PHE A 404 -10.89 5.84 4.78
C PHE A 404 -10.42 6.18 3.37
N ASP A 405 -9.49 7.11 3.32
CA ASP A 405 -9.02 7.92 2.19
C ASP A 405 -7.49 7.81 2.05
N HIS A 406 -6.95 6.62 2.27
CA HIS A 406 -5.51 6.40 2.29
C HIS A 406 -4.75 7.14 3.40
N GLY A 407 -5.44 7.76 4.36
CA GLY A 407 -4.85 8.48 5.50
C GLY A 407 -4.57 9.95 5.23
N CYS A 408 -5.30 10.57 4.30
CA CYS A 408 -4.99 11.89 3.76
C CYS A 408 -5.80 13.06 4.34
N TYR A 409 -6.91 12.80 5.03
CA TYR A 409 -7.86 13.82 5.46
C TYR A 409 -8.07 13.79 6.97
N LYS A 410 -8.30 15.00 7.51
CA LYS A 410 -8.59 15.23 8.94
C LYS A 410 -10.08 15.12 9.28
N LEU A 411 -10.94 15.16 8.26
CA LEU A 411 -12.39 14.99 8.35
C LEU A 411 -12.87 14.40 7.02
N THR A 412 -13.45 13.20 7.06
CA THR A 412 -14.13 12.63 5.91
C THR A 412 -15.51 12.18 6.34
N GLY A 413 -16.55 12.70 5.69
CA GLY A 413 -17.87 12.11 5.82
C GLY A 413 -18.63 12.41 7.12
N GLY A 414 -18.20 13.36 7.93
CA GLY A 414 -18.89 13.65 9.20
C GLY A 414 -18.53 12.70 10.35
N GLU A 415 -17.46 11.92 10.20
CA GLU A 415 -16.76 11.23 11.30
C GLU A 415 -15.39 11.90 11.55
N SER A 416 -14.85 11.78 12.76
CA SER A 416 -13.50 12.28 13.06
C SER A 416 -12.43 11.39 12.41
N ALA A 417 -11.28 11.97 12.04
CA ALA A 417 -10.13 11.19 11.56
C ALA A 417 -9.76 10.05 12.53
N SER A 418 -9.74 10.32 13.84
CA SER A 418 -9.44 9.30 14.86
C SER A 418 -10.37 8.09 14.80
N THR A 419 -11.68 8.30 14.55
CA THR A 419 -12.66 7.21 14.44
C THR A 419 -12.36 6.33 13.22
N ILE A 420 -11.93 6.96 12.13
CA ILE A 420 -11.61 6.27 10.87
C ILE A 420 -10.26 5.57 10.98
N GLU A 421 -9.28 6.18 11.64
CA GLU A 421 -7.98 5.58 11.94
C GLU A 421 -8.11 4.37 12.85
N GLU A 422 -8.94 4.42 13.90
CA GLU A 422 -9.26 3.27 14.74
C GLU A 422 -9.91 2.14 13.93
N ARG A 423 -10.86 2.50 13.04
CA ARG A 423 -11.50 1.55 12.11
C ARG A 423 -10.48 0.92 11.16
N ALA A 424 -9.56 1.72 10.63
CA ALA A 424 -8.49 1.29 9.74
C ALA A 424 -7.53 0.34 10.46
N SER A 425 -7.10 0.70 11.67
CA SER A 425 -6.20 -0.09 12.50
C SER A 425 -6.79 -1.46 12.85
N LEU A 426 -8.07 -1.53 13.22
CA LEU A 426 -8.75 -2.80 13.48
C LEU A 426 -8.72 -3.71 12.24
N ARG A 427 -8.91 -3.14 11.06
CA ARG A 427 -9.01 -3.88 9.80
C ARG A 427 -7.64 -4.31 9.29
N SER A 428 -6.66 -3.42 9.30
CA SER A 428 -5.29 -3.72 8.86
C SER A 428 -4.58 -4.67 9.83
N SER A 429 -4.56 -4.34 11.13
CA SER A 429 -3.87 -5.17 12.13
C SER A 429 -4.61 -6.48 12.39
N GLY A 430 -5.95 -6.43 12.41
CA GLY A 430 -6.79 -7.61 12.59
C GLY A 430 -6.70 -8.58 11.43
N ALA A 431 -6.76 -8.11 10.17
CA ALA A 431 -6.62 -8.96 9.00
C ALA A 431 -5.24 -9.61 8.93
N GLN A 432 -4.16 -8.85 9.15
CA GLN A 432 -2.81 -9.39 9.19
C GLN A 432 -2.67 -10.50 10.24
N ARG A 433 -3.13 -10.23 11.46
CA ARG A 433 -3.09 -11.19 12.56
C ARG A 433 -3.90 -12.44 12.25
N ALA A 434 -5.16 -12.28 11.88
CA ALA A 434 -6.06 -13.40 11.63
C ALA A 434 -5.58 -14.24 10.45
N TRP A 435 -5.19 -13.60 9.34
CA TRP A 435 -4.84 -14.28 8.10
C TRP A 435 -3.51 -15.02 8.19
N PHE A 436 -2.44 -14.36 8.61
CA PHE A 436 -1.14 -15.01 8.71
C PHE A 436 -1.17 -16.15 9.74
N ARG A 437 -1.81 -15.93 10.90
CA ARG A 437 -1.90 -16.98 11.92
C ARG A 437 -2.79 -18.15 11.48
N ASN A 438 -3.81 -17.91 10.67
CA ASN A 438 -4.62 -18.97 10.05
C ASN A 438 -3.79 -19.79 9.06
N VAL A 439 -3.25 -19.15 8.03
CA VAL A 439 -2.57 -19.84 6.92
C VAL A 439 -1.32 -20.56 7.40
N PHE A 440 -0.61 -20.01 8.39
CA PHE A 440 0.58 -20.62 8.97
C PHE A 440 0.30 -21.55 10.15
N GLY A 441 -0.96 -21.65 10.60
CA GLY A 441 -1.38 -22.52 11.71
C GLY A 441 -0.68 -22.20 13.03
N THR A 442 -0.39 -20.93 13.30
CA THR A 442 0.36 -20.52 14.51
C THR A 442 -0.53 -20.16 15.70
N ASP A 443 -1.85 -20.05 15.50
CA ASP A 443 -2.78 -19.66 16.57
C ASP A 443 -4.09 -20.45 16.46
N GLY A 444 -4.43 -21.16 17.54
CA GLY A 444 -5.63 -21.97 17.65
C GLY A 444 -6.94 -21.16 17.68
N ASN A 445 -6.88 -19.84 17.85
CA ASN A 445 -8.05 -18.97 17.73
C ASN A 445 -8.45 -18.70 16.27
N TYR A 446 -7.48 -18.76 15.36
CA TYR A 446 -7.66 -18.47 13.94
C TYR A 446 -7.61 -19.73 13.07
N VAL A 447 -8.07 -20.88 13.59
CA VAL A 447 -8.15 -22.14 12.80
C VAL A 447 -9.08 -21.99 11.59
N TYR A 448 -10.03 -21.08 11.67
CA TYR A 448 -11.01 -20.79 10.63
C TYR A 448 -11.14 -19.29 10.41
N ILE A 449 -11.20 -18.87 9.14
CA ILE A 449 -11.52 -17.50 8.76
C ILE A 449 -12.91 -17.47 8.10
N PRO A 450 -13.86 -16.71 8.66
CA PRO A 450 -15.24 -16.62 8.18
C PRO A 450 -15.34 -16.30 6.69
N GLN A 451 -16.34 -16.86 6.01
CA GLN A 451 -16.64 -16.47 4.62
C GLN A 451 -17.20 -15.04 4.57
N PRO A 452 -17.02 -14.32 3.44
CA PRO A 452 -17.66 -13.03 3.24
C PRO A 452 -19.19 -13.12 3.44
N PRO A 453 -19.82 -12.14 4.13
CA PRO A 453 -21.27 -12.13 4.29
C PRO A 453 -21.97 -11.95 2.95
N ALA A 454 -23.15 -12.55 2.79
CA ALA A 454 -24.05 -12.28 1.67
C ALA A 454 -25.03 -11.17 2.07
N VAL A 455 -25.22 -10.17 1.21
CA VAL A 455 -26.14 -9.04 1.45
C VAL A 455 -27.32 -9.10 0.47
N THR A 456 -28.51 -8.76 0.95
CA THR A 456 -29.72 -8.58 0.15
C THR A 456 -30.40 -7.28 0.54
N VAL A 457 -30.77 -6.49 -0.45
CA VAL A 457 -31.47 -5.21 -0.28
C VAL A 457 -32.84 -5.31 -0.91
N SER A 458 -33.88 -4.94 -0.16
CA SER A 458 -35.26 -4.84 -0.64
C SER A 458 -35.74 -3.39 -0.50
N PRO A 459 -35.87 -2.64 -1.61
CA PRO A 459 -36.39 -1.28 -1.58
C PRO A 459 -37.85 -1.27 -1.11
N LEU A 460 -38.20 -0.34 -0.22
CA LEU A 460 -39.54 -0.16 0.35
C LEU A 460 -39.99 1.30 0.25
N GLY A 461 -39.84 1.89 -0.95
CA GLY A 461 -40.07 3.31 -1.17
C GLY A 461 -38.88 4.15 -0.71
N GLY A 462 -39.08 5.10 0.20
CA GLY A 462 -38.02 5.99 0.71
C GLY A 462 -37.06 5.35 1.73
N ILE A 463 -37.22 4.06 2.00
CA ILE A 463 -36.42 3.27 2.94
C ILE A 463 -36.06 1.93 2.30
N SER A 464 -35.11 1.22 2.88
CA SER A 464 -34.69 -0.10 2.38
C SER A 464 -34.59 -1.10 3.51
N LEU A 465 -35.10 -2.32 3.30
CA LEU A 465 -34.78 -3.44 4.19
C LEU A 465 -33.45 -4.05 3.73
N VAL A 466 -32.46 -4.04 4.61
CA VAL A 466 -31.19 -4.73 4.38
C VAL A 466 -31.18 -6.00 5.22
N THR A 467 -30.86 -7.13 4.58
CA THR A 467 -30.62 -8.41 5.24
C THR A 467 -29.23 -8.91 4.89
N ALA A 468 -28.54 -9.49 5.86
CA ALA A 468 -27.24 -10.12 5.68
C ALA A 468 -27.23 -11.53 6.25
N VAL A 469 -26.54 -12.44 5.58
CA VAL A 469 -26.18 -13.76 6.13
C VAL A 469 -24.70 -13.72 6.45
N ALA A 470 -24.37 -13.74 7.74
CA ALA A 470 -23.01 -13.68 8.26
C ALA A 470 -22.58 -15.05 8.79
N ASP A 471 -21.40 -15.49 8.40
CA ASP A 471 -20.79 -16.69 8.96
C ASP A 471 -20.56 -16.51 10.47
N GLY A 472 -20.97 -17.48 11.28
CA GLY A 472 -20.93 -17.39 12.74
C GLY A 472 -19.54 -17.39 13.38
N GLY A 473 -18.47 -17.65 12.62
CA GLY A 473 -17.10 -17.65 13.15
C GLY A 473 -16.58 -18.99 13.66
N GLY A 474 -17.34 -20.07 13.44
CA GLY A 474 -16.97 -21.41 13.89
C GLY A 474 -16.89 -21.55 15.41
N ALA A 475 -15.93 -22.32 15.92
CA ALA A 475 -15.84 -22.67 17.34
C ALA A 475 -15.01 -21.68 18.20
N LYS A 476 -14.29 -20.76 17.57
CA LYS A 476 -13.26 -19.93 18.22
C LYS A 476 -13.49 -18.43 18.10
N LEU A 477 -14.31 -18.03 17.15
CA LEU A 477 -14.69 -16.65 16.91
C LEU A 477 -16.18 -16.47 17.18
N SER A 478 -16.55 -15.25 17.53
CA SER A 478 -17.95 -14.84 17.63
C SER A 478 -18.13 -13.51 16.91
N ILE A 479 -19.31 -13.31 16.32
CA ILE A 479 -19.69 -12.04 15.72
C ILE A 479 -19.86 -11.01 16.84
N GLU A 480 -19.19 -9.87 16.73
CA GLU A 480 -19.34 -8.72 17.62
C GLU A 480 -20.26 -7.66 17.03
N GLU A 481 -20.13 -7.37 15.74
CA GLU A 481 -20.94 -6.40 15.03
C GLU A 481 -21.19 -6.85 13.59
N VAL A 482 -22.40 -6.59 13.08
CA VAL A 482 -22.73 -6.64 11.66
C VAL A 482 -23.23 -5.26 11.27
N LYS A 483 -22.59 -4.63 10.29
CA LYS A 483 -22.91 -3.25 9.88
C LYS A 483 -23.05 -3.19 8.36
N VAL A 484 -24.13 -2.56 7.88
CA VAL A 484 -24.25 -2.16 6.48
C VAL A 484 -23.67 -0.76 6.31
N TRP A 485 -22.92 -0.58 5.23
CA TRP A 485 -22.41 0.71 4.78
C TRP A 485 -23.01 1.04 3.43
N VAL A 486 -23.51 2.26 3.27
CA VAL A 486 -24.21 2.72 2.06
C VAL A 486 -23.71 4.09 1.66
N SER A 487 -23.41 4.25 0.38
CA SER A 487 -23.15 5.53 -0.29
C SER A 487 -24.17 5.74 -1.40
N ASN A 488 -24.81 6.91 -1.38
CA ASN A 488 -25.72 7.40 -2.44
C ASN A 488 -25.14 8.62 -3.18
N ASP A 489 -23.82 8.83 -3.05
CA ASP A 489 -23.08 9.99 -3.53
C ASP A 489 -21.79 9.57 -4.24
N GLN A 490 -21.85 8.44 -4.95
CA GLN A 490 -20.74 7.91 -5.77
C GLN A 490 -19.48 7.57 -4.96
N ALA A 491 -19.64 6.90 -3.81
CA ALA A 491 -18.57 6.56 -2.87
C ALA A 491 -17.89 7.78 -2.23
N PHE A 492 -18.53 8.96 -2.27
CA PHE A 492 -18.03 10.12 -1.57
C PHE A 492 -18.22 9.99 -0.05
N PHE A 493 -19.30 9.39 0.43
CA PHE A 493 -19.47 9.09 1.84
C PHE A 493 -20.26 7.80 2.06
N PHE A 494 -19.85 7.00 3.05
CA PHE A 494 -20.55 5.81 3.49
C PHE A 494 -21.18 6.03 4.85
N GLY A 495 -22.51 6.05 4.88
CA GLY A 495 -23.30 5.99 6.11
C GLY A 495 -23.38 4.55 6.62
N GLY A 496 -23.10 4.36 7.92
CA GLY A 496 -23.11 3.05 8.57
C GLY A 496 -24.33 2.81 9.45
N MET A 497 -24.92 1.61 9.38
CA MET A 497 -26.00 1.19 10.27
C MET A 497 -25.79 -0.25 10.74
N ALA A 498 -25.87 -0.48 12.06
CA ALA A 498 -25.80 -1.82 12.62
C ALA A 498 -27.05 -2.64 12.23
N LEU A 499 -26.84 -3.88 11.77
CA LEU A 499 -27.90 -4.84 11.52
C LEU A 499 -28.15 -5.67 12.77
N LYS A 500 -29.42 -5.92 13.10
CA LYS A 500 -29.80 -6.71 14.28
C LYS A 500 -29.94 -8.18 13.93
N SER A 501 -29.55 -9.06 14.85
CA SER A 501 -29.76 -10.50 14.67
C SER A 501 -31.26 -10.81 14.56
N GLN A 502 -31.62 -11.57 13.54
CA GLN A 502 -32.96 -12.11 13.31
C GLN A 502 -33.04 -13.59 13.73
N GLY A 503 -31.97 -14.10 14.35
CA GLY A 503 -31.79 -15.51 14.71
C GLY A 503 -30.79 -16.23 13.81
N GLY A 504 -29.98 -17.12 14.40
CA GLY A 504 -28.94 -17.86 13.68
C GLY A 504 -27.89 -16.93 13.07
N THR A 505 -27.63 -17.11 11.77
CA THR A 505 -26.66 -16.33 10.98
C THR A 505 -27.27 -15.15 10.24
N VAL A 506 -28.56 -14.87 10.45
CA VAL A 506 -29.31 -13.83 9.72
C VAL A 506 -29.36 -12.54 10.54
N TYR A 507 -29.03 -11.45 9.88
CA TYR A 507 -29.08 -10.09 10.41
C TYR A 507 -29.90 -9.21 9.49
N GLY A 508 -30.63 -8.24 10.02
CA GLY A 508 -31.38 -7.30 9.19
C GLY A 508 -31.88 -6.10 9.95
N GLU A 509 -32.11 -5.01 9.21
CA GLU A 509 -32.64 -3.75 9.73
C GLU A 509 -33.24 -2.91 8.59
N ILE A 510 -34.16 -2.01 8.96
CA ILE A 510 -34.67 -0.98 8.05
C ILE A 510 -33.69 0.19 8.03
N VAL A 511 -33.08 0.43 6.89
CA VAL A 511 -32.22 1.58 6.63
C VAL A 511 -33.08 2.75 6.15
N PRO A 512 -32.99 3.94 6.80
CA PRO A 512 -33.86 5.09 6.53
C PRO A 512 -33.42 5.89 5.29
N VAL A 513 -32.82 5.22 4.31
CA VAL A 513 -32.50 5.78 3.00
C VAL A 513 -32.87 4.79 1.90
N PRO A 514 -33.25 5.27 0.70
CA PRO A 514 -33.35 4.39 -0.46
C PRO A 514 -31.96 3.86 -0.82
N ILE A 515 -31.89 2.57 -1.09
CA ILE A 515 -30.74 1.88 -1.68
C ILE A 515 -31.24 1.36 -3.02
N ASP A 516 -30.79 1.98 -4.10
CA ASP A 516 -31.28 1.75 -5.45
C ASP A 516 -30.12 1.55 -6.44
N GLY A 517 -30.37 1.67 -7.74
CA GLY A 517 -29.41 1.32 -8.79
C GLY A 517 -28.06 2.05 -8.70
N PRO A 518 -28.03 3.37 -8.40
CA PRO A 518 -26.80 4.13 -8.20
C PRO A 518 -26.09 3.92 -6.85
N SER A 519 -26.72 3.27 -5.87
CA SER A 519 -26.13 3.09 -4.55
C SER A 519 -24.93 2.14 -4.57
N ILE A 520 -23.91 2.47 -3.78
CA ILE A 520 -22.79 1.57 -3.48
C ILE A 520 -22.95 1.10 -2.04
N TYR A 521 -22.93 -0.21 -1.80
CA TYR A 521 -23.11 -0.73 -0.45
C TYR A 521 -22.40 -2.04 -0.21
N PHE A 522 -22.10 -2.31 1.05
CA PHE A 522 -21.54 -3.58 1.51
C PHE A 522 -21.93 -3.84 2.96
N VAL A 523 -21.77 -5.08 3.40
CA VAL A 523 -21.89 -5.47 4.81
C VAL A 523 -20.52 -5.85 5.33
N ASP A 524 -20.17 -5.30 6.49
CA ASP A 524 -18.97 -5.64 7.22
C ASP A 524 -19.33 -6.40 8.50
N VAL A 525 -18.65 -7.52 8.74
CA VAL A 525 -18.85 -8.34 9.94
C VAL A 525 -17.56 -8.31 10.76
N GLN A 526 -17.65 -7.77 11.96
CA GLN A 526 -16.56 -7.75 12.92
C GLN A 526 -16.63 -9.01 13.79
N TYR A 527 -15.50 -9.70 13.87
CA TYR A 527 -15.33 -10.90 14.67
C TYR A 527 -14.41 -10.61 15.84
N LYS A 528 -14.62 -11.36 16.93
CA LYS A 528 -13.75 -11.35 18.10
C LYS A 528 -13.39 -12.77 18.56
N THR A 529 -12.19 -12.90 19.09
CA THR A 529 -11.73 -14.12 19.78
C THR A 529 -12.42 -14.29 21.15
N GLY A 530 -12.44 -15.51 21.67
CA GLY A 530 -13.10 -15.84 22.95
C GLY A 530 -12.40 -15.38 24.23
N ASN A 531 -11.33 -14.56 24.15
CA ASN A 531 -10.66 -14.03 25.33
C ASN A 531 -11.56 -13.00 26.03
N ALA A 532 -11.88 -13.25 27.30
CA ALA A 532 -12.81 -12.41 28.05
C ALA A 532 -12.28 -11.02 28.42
N LEU A 533 -10.95 -10.86 28.56
CA LEU A 533 -10.34 -9.60 29.00
C LEU A 533 -9.83 -8.77 27.81
N PHE A 534 -9.18 -9.43 26.86
CA PHE A 534 -8.54 -8.76 25.71
C PHE A 534 -8.86 -9.48 24.41
N PRO A 535 -10.11 -9.40 23.92
CA PRO A 535 -10.48 -10.02 22.66
C PRO A 535 -9.78 -9.34 21.48
N GLU A 536 -9.04 -10.12 20.71
CA GLU A 536 -8.52 -9.71 19.41
C GLU A 536 -9.66 -9.63 18.38
N ARG A 537 -9.60 -8.63 17.50
CA ARG A 537 -10.66 -8.31 16.53
C ARG A 537 -10.12 -8.23 15.11
N PHE A 538 -10.97 -8.57 14.15
CA PHE A 538 -10.79 -8.33 12.72
C PHE A 538 -12.17 -8.26 12.06
N SER A 539 -12.25 -7.80 10.81
CA SER A 539 -13.51 -7.85 10.06
C SER A 539 -13.34 -8.54 8.72
N VAL A 540 -14.46 -9.07 8.20
CA VAL A 540 -14.59 -9.57 6.83
C VAL A 540 -15.78 -8.86 6.23
N SER A 541 -15.60 -8.25 5.06
CA SER A 541 -16.67 -7.55 4.36
C SER A 541 -17.20 -8.36 3.17
N SER A 542 -18.46 -8.15 2.81
CA SER A 542 -18.98 -8.62 1.53
C SER A 542 -18.25 -7.88 0.40
N PRO A 543 -18.09 -8.49 -0.78
CA PRO A 543 -17.88 -7.72 -1.99
C PRO A 543 -18.92 -6.58 -2.06
N PRO A 544 -18.48 -5.32 -2.24
CA PRO A 544 -19.41 -4.21 -2.39
C PRO A 544 -20.21 -4.38 -3.68
N VAL A 545 -21.49 -4.05 -3.60
CA VAL A 545 -22.30 -3.86 -4.80
C VAL A 545 -21.94 -2.50 -5.37
N ILE A 546 -21.36 -2.49 -6.57
CA ILE A 546 -20.97 -1.30 -7.30
C ILE A 546 -21.81 -1.23 -8.59
N PRO A 547 -22.45 -0.10 -8.90
CA PRO A 547 -23.23 0.05 -10.13
C PRO A 547 -22.37 -0.22 -11.40
N PRO A 548 -22.89 -0.91 -12.42
CA PRO A 548 -22.18 -1.07 -13.67
C PRO A 548 -21.80 0.28 -14.29
N GLY A 549 -20.56 0.40 -14.74
CA GLY A 549 -20.06 1.65 -15.34
C GLY A 549 -19.77 2.76 -14.31
N GLN A 550 -19.82 2.48 -13.01
CA GLN A 550 -19.37 3.41 -11.98
C GLN A 550 -17.92 3.83 -12.26
N VAL A 551 -17.74 5.13 -12.51
CA VAL A 551 -16.40 5.73 -12.56
C VAL A 551 -16.02 6.10 -11.12
N PRO A 552 -14.80 5.79 -10.66
CA PRO A 552 -14.36 6.20 -9.34
C PRO A 552 -14.43 7.71 -9.15
N HIS A 553 -15.15 8.13 -8.12
CA HIS A 553 -15.06 9.51 -7.66
C HIS A 553 -13.85 9.61 -6.73
N ILE A 554 -12.77 10.19 -7.24
CA ILE A 554 -11.55 10.45 -6.47
C ILE A 554 -11.59 11.90 -6.06
N ARG A 555 -11.49 12.14 -4.75
CA ARG A 555 -11.49 13.48 -4.17
C ARG A 555 -10.18 14.21 -4.51
N ASP A 556 -10.24 15.54 -4.54
CA ASP A 556 -9.04 16.35 -4.75
C ASP A 556 -8.03 16.13 -3.63
N ILE A 557 -6.83 15.69 -4.01
CA ILE A 557 -5.72 15.42 -3.10
C ILE A 557 -5.08 16.75 -2.68
N ASN A 558 -5.74 17.51 -1.80
CA ASN A 558 -5.29 18.83 -1.35
C ASN A 558 -4.46 18.81 -0.06
N THR A 559 -4.42 17.68 0.64
CA THR A 559 -3.84 17.56 2.00
C THR A 559 -2.69 16.54 2.10
N CYS A 560 -2.42 15.81 1.02
CA CYS A 560 -1.47 14.69 0.97
C CYS A 560 -0.33 14.82 -0.06
N LEU A 561 -0.25 15.97 -0.76
CA LEU A 561 0.77 16.26 -1.78
C LEU A 561 1.68 17.43 -1.39
#